data_AF-A0A838YQ44-F1
#
_entry.id   AF-A0A838YQ44-F1
#
_cell.length_a   1.000
_cell.length_b   1.000
_cell.length_c   1.000
_cell.angle_alpha   90.00
_cell.angle_beta   90.00
_cell.angle_gamma   90.00
#
_symmetry.space_group_name_H-M   'P 1'
#
loop_
_entity.id
_entity.type
_entity.pdbx_description
1 polymer ?
#
loop_
_entity_poly.entity_id
_entity_poly.type
_entity_poly.pdbx_seq_one_letter_code
_entity_poly.pdbx_strand_id
1 'polypeptide(L)'
;MHSAIREKGGAYGAGASQDLHSGIFRFYSYRDPKCIDTFKEFKKSREWALNNISESQLEEGILGVVSNIDKPLSPSGETKDDFINRLDNRTIEQRLEFRSNVIECKLSDLKKVAEKYLLNNGAKSAIGGKSFIDEFNALNFEIKEI
;
A
#
# COMPACT_ATOMS: atom_id res chain seq x y z
N MET A 1 6.25 1.67 9.12
CA MET A 1 5.35 2.83 8.91
C MET A 1 4.41 3.06 10.08
N HIS A 2 3.68 2.03 10.53
CA HIS A 2 2.73 2.18 11.65
C HIS A 2 3.38 2.80 12.90
N SER A 3 4.50 2.25 13.40
CA SER A 3 5.18 2.86 14.55
C SER A 3 5.74 4.27 14.31
N ALA A 4 6.23 4.57 13.11
CA ALA A 4 6.85 5.86 12.82
C ALA A 4 5.83 6.99 12.65
N ILE A 5 4.74 6.73 11.91
CA ILE A 5 3.76 7.76 11.52
C ILE A 5 2.58 7.80 12.50
N ARG A 6 2.11 6.65 13.00
CA ARG A 6 0.99 6.58 13.95
C ARG A 6 1.47 6.76 15.38
N GLU A 7 2.32 5.85 15.87
CA GLU A 7 2.70 5.83 17.30
C GLU A 7 3.58 7.02 17.68
N LYS A 8 4.58 7.37 16.86
CA LYS A 8 5.48 8.50 17.10
C LYS A 8 5.04 9.81 16.44
N GLY A 9 4.37 9.70 15.29
CA GLY A 9 3.95 10.85 14.49
C GLY A 9 2.62 11.48 14.93
N GLY A 10 1.75 10.72 15.58
CA GLY A 10 0.44 11.19 16.05
C GLY A 10 -0.68 11.12 15.01
N ALA A 11 -0.44 10.52 13.84
CA ALA A 11 -1.50 10.28 12.85
C ALA A 11 -2.51 9.25 13.37
N TYR A 12 -3.77 9.33 12.94
CA TYR A 12 -4.77 8.30 13.28
C TYR A 12 -4.50 6.98 12.55
N GLY A 13 -4.11 7.07 11.28
CA GLY A 13 -3.81 5.92 10.44
C GLY A 13 -2.69 6.20 9.46
N ALA A 14 -1.92 5.16 9.13
CA ALA A 14 -0.90 5.19 8.09
C ALA A 14 -0.68 3.79 7.53
N GLY A 15 -0.36 3.71 6.25
CA GLY A 15 -0.15 2.43 5.61
C GLY A 15 0.32 2.53 4.17
N ALA A 16 0.44 1.36 3.56
CA ALA A 16 0.64 1.21 2.14
C ALA A 16 -0.39 0.22 1.60
N SER A 17 -0.79 0.41 0.36
CA SER A 17 -1.75 -0.46 -0.32
C SER A 17 -1.42 -0.53 -1.79
N GLN A 18 -1.68 -1.69 -2.39
CA GLN A 18 -1.59 -1.90 -3.82
C GLN A 18 -3.00 -2.16 -4.36
N ASP A 19 -3.30 -1.53 -5.49
CA ASP A 19 -4.56 -1.69 -6.19
C ASP A 19 -4.32 -2.51 -7.47
N LEU A 20 -4.88 -3.72 -7.51
CA LEU A 20 -4.72 -4.68 -8.62
C LEU A 20 -5.39 -4.21 -9.92
N HIS A 21 -6.42 -3.37 -9.84
CA HIS A 21 -7.15 -2.92 -11.02
C HIS A 21 -6.43 -1.73 -11.69
N SER A 22 -5.95 -0.78 -10.90
CA SER A 22 -5.20 0.38 -11.42
C SER A 22 -3.69 0.16 -11.55
N GLY A 23 -3.15 -0.90 -10.93
CA GLY A 23 -1.71 -1.15 -10.87
C GLY A 23 -0.95 -0.16 -9.98
N ILE A 24 -1.66 0.62 -9.14
CA ILE A 24 -1.06 1.68 -8.32
C ILE A 24 -0.67 1.14 -6.96
N PHE A 25 0.58 1.36 -6.57
CA PHE A 25 1.04 1.23 -5.19
C PHE A 25 1.06 2.61 -4.54
N ARG A 26 0.35 2.78 -3.41
CA ARG A 26 0.25 4.05 -2.70
C ARG A 26 0.63 3.93 -1.24
N PHE A 27 1.29 4.97 -0.76
CA PHE A 27 1.50 5.25 0.66
C PHE A 27 0.49 6.29 1.10
N TYR A 28 -0.04 6.17 2.31
CA TYR A 28 -1.03 7.11 2.82
C TYR A 28 -0.90 7.30 4.33
N SER A 29 -1.34 8.46 4.78
CA SER A 29 -1.66 8.75 6.18
C SER A 29 -3.04 9.39 6.26
N TYR A 30 -3.66 9.32 7.44
CA TYR A 30 -5.02 9.79 7.67
C TYR A 30 -5.11 10.47 9.02
N ARG A 31 -5.71 11.68 9.02
CA ARG A 31 -5.74 12.61 10.17
C ARG A 31 -4.35 12.78 10.78
N ASP A 32 -3.43 13.21 9.94
CA ASP A 32 -2.00 13.27 10.23
C ASP A 32 -1.59 14.72 10.55
N PRO A 33 -0.99 14.98 11.72
CA PRO A 33 -0.54 16.31 12.09
C PRO A 33 0.82 16.71 11.49
N LYS A 34 1.57 15.82 10.82
CA LYS A 34 2.96 16.09 10.37
C LYS A 34 3.19 15.68 8.91
N CYS A 35 2.86 16.55 7.96
CA CYS A 35 2.92 16.24 6.54
C CYS A 35 4.36 16.02 6.03
N ILE A 36 5.29 16.93 6.34
CA ILE A 36 6.69 16.83 5.91
C ILE A 36 7.34 15.53 6.41
N ASP A 37 7.17 15.23 7.69
CA ASP A 37 7.82 14.07 8.31
C ASP A 37 7.23 12.76 7.77
N THR A 38 5.93 12.72 7.51
CA THR A 38 5.30 11.56 6.89
C THR A 38 5.85 11.25 5.49
N PHE A 39 6.08 12.25 4.64
CA PHE A 39 6.72 12.02 3.35
C PHE A 39 8.17 11.52 3.48
N LYS A 40 8.91 11.98 4.50
CA LYS A 40 10.24 11.43 4.82
C LYS A 40 10.15 9.97 5.27
N GLU A 41 9.19 9.63 6.12
CA GLU A 41 8.97 8.25 6.57
C GLU A 41 8.51 7.32 5.43
N PHE A 42 7.71 7.81 4.48
CA PHE A 42 7.41 7.04 3.25
C PHE A 42 8.70 6.71 2.48
N LYS A 43 9.59 7.69 2.28
CA LYS A 43 10.88 7.46 1.64
C LYS A 43 11.71 6.40 2.39
N LYS A 44 11.88 6.57 3.70
CA LYS A 44 12.62 5.60 4.54
C LYS A 44 12.01 4.20 4.48
N SER A 45 10.68 4.10 4.45
CA SER A 45 10.01 2.79 4.40
C SER A 45 10.31 2.03 3.10
N ARG A 46 10.44 2.75 1.97
CA ARG A 46 10.82 2.18 0.67
C ARG A 46 12.25 1.64 0.70
N GLU A 47 13.17 2.41 1.29
CA GLU A 47 14.58 2.00 1.46
C GLU A 47 14.70 0.80 2.41
N TRP A 48 13.95 0.81 3.51
CA TRP A 48 13.90 -0.29 4.47
C TRP A 48 13.45 -1.59 3.83
N ALA A 49 12.42 -1.55 2.98
CA ALA A 49 11.84 -2.72 2.31
C ALA A 49 12.84 -3.48 1.41
N LEU A 50 13.96 -2.87 1.01
CA LEU A 50 14.94 -3.52 0.14
C LEU A 50 15.68 -4.69 0.80
N ASN A 51 15.99 -4.57 2.10
CA ASN A 51 16.92 -5.51 2.74
C ASN A 51 16.55 -5.86 4.20
N ASN A 52 15.44 -5.33 4.74
CA ASN A 52 15.13 -5.45 6.17
C ASN A 52 13.87 -6.24 6.47
N ILE A 53 13.18 -6.77 5.44
CA ILE A 53 12.05 -7.68 5.64
C ILE A 53 12.61 -9.03 6.05
N SER A 54 12.18 -9.55 7.20
CA SER A 54 12.58 -10.88 7.67
C SER A 54 11.69 -11.97 7.08
N GLU A 55 12.17 -13.23 7.12
CA GLU A 55 11.37 -14.41 6.70
C GLU A 55 10.05 -14.51 7.47
N SER A 56 10.06 -14.27 8.78
CA SER A 56 8.84 -14.27 9.61
C SER A 56 7.86 -13.17 9.19
N GLN A 57 8.34 -11.98 8.82
CA GLN A 57 7.47 -10.91 8.31
C GLN A 57 6.91 -11.24 6.93
N LEU A 58 7.69 -11.91 6.08
CA LEU A 58 7.21 -12.43 4.79
C LEU A 58 6.10 -13.45 5.02
N GLU A 59 6.30 -14.42 5.91
CA GLU A 59 5.30 -15.45 6.25
C GLU A 59 4.00 -14.84 6.77
N GLU A 60 4.10 -13.90 7.73
CA GLU A 60 2.94 -13.15 8.23
C GLU A 60 2.23 -12.37 7.10
N GLY A 61 3.00 -11.77 6.19
CA GLY A 61 2.48 -11.08 5.02
C GLY A 61 1.72 -12.00 4.08
N ILE A 62 2.30 -13.17 3.75
CA ILE A 62 1.66 -14.21 2.92
C ILE A 62 0.35 -14.66 3.56
N LEU A 63 0.37 -14.98 4.85
CA LEU A 63 -0.85 -15.38 5.60
C LEU A 63 -1.91 -14.28 5.56
N GLY A 64 -1.52 -13.02 5.72
CA GLY A 64 -2.43 -11.88 5.64
C GLY A 64 -3.07 -11.72 4.25
N VAL A 65 -2.31 -11.91 3.18
CA VAL A 65 -2.84 -11.83 1.80
C VAL A 65 -3.75 -13.02 1.51
N VAL A 66 -3.33 -14.25 1.82
CA VAL A 66 -4.13 -15.46 1.61
C VAL A 66 -5.42 -15.42 2.41
N SER A 67 -5.39 -14.97 3.67
CA SER A 67 -6.59 -14.80 4.50
C SER A 67 -7.59 -13.81 3.89
N ASN A 68 -7.13 -12.76 3.21
CA ASN A 68 -8.01 -11.85 2.48
C ASN A 68 -8.59 -12.47 1.20
N ILE A 69 -7.81 -13.28 0.47
CA ILE A 69 -8.28 -14.01 -0.73
C ILE A 69 -9.35 -15.03 -0.35
N ASP A 70 -9.09 -15.82 0.69
CA ASP A 70 -9.92 -16.96 1.11
C ASP A 70 -11.05 -16.54 2.09
N LYS A 71 -11.26 -15.23 2.30
CA LYS A 71 -12.24 -14.71 3.24
C LYS A 71 -13.67 -15.11 2.83
N PRO A 72 -14.48 -15.71 3.72
CA PRO A 72 -15.86 -16.04 3.40
C PRO A 72 -16.68 -14.76 3.16
N LEU A 73 -17.48 -14.79 2.10
CA LEU A 73 -18.41 -13.72 1.75
C LEU A 73 -19.86 -14.17 1.97
N SER A 74 -20.79 -13.23 1.98
CA SER A 74 -22.22 -13.58 1.89
C SER A 74 -22.52 -14.16 0.50
N PRO A 75 -23.62 -14.92 0.30
CA PRO A 75 -24.01 -15.40 -1.02
C PRO A 75 -24.10 -14.29 -2.09
N SER A 76 -24.59 -13.11 -1.70
CA SER A 76 -24.61 -11.92 -2.56
C SER A 76 -23.22 -11.35 -2.84
N GLY A 77 -22.31 -11.43 -1.88
CA GLY A 77 -20.92 -11.02 -2.01
C GLY A 77 -20.15 -11.92 -2.98
N GLU A 78 -20.31 -13.24 -2.86
CA GLU A 78 -19.70 -14.22 -3.78
C GLU A 78 -20.20 -14.02 -5.22
N THR A 79 -21.51 -13.84 -5.40
CA THR A 79 -22.11 -13.61 -6.72
C THR A 79 -21.56 -12.33 -7.35
N LYS A 80 -21.46 -11.24 -6.57
CA LYS A 80 -20.91 -9.97 -7.03
C LYS A 80 -19.43 -10.09 -7.40
N ASP A 81 -18.64 -10.77 -6.56
CA ASP A 81 -17.22 -10.95 -6.79
C ASP A 81 -16.95 -11.79 -8.05
N ASP A 82 -17.66 -12.90 -8.24
CA ASP A 82 -17.53 -13.73 -9.43
C ASP A 82 -17.95 -12.97 -10.71
N PHE A 83 -19.02 -12.17 -10.62
CA PHE A 83 -19.45 -11.32 -11.74
C PHE A 83 -18.39 -10.29 -12.13
N ILE A 84 -17.79 -9.57 -11.15
CA ILE A 84 -16.72 -8.60 -11.42
C ILE A 84 -15.49 -9.29 -12.01
N ASN A 85 -15.08 -10.45 -11.47
CA ASN A 85 -13.95 -11.19 -12.02
C ASN A 85 -14.18 -11.61 -13.47
N ARG A 86 -15.40 -12.06 -13.83
CA ARG A 86 -15.74 -12.38 -15.22
C ARG A 86 -15.70 -11.15 -16.13
N LEU A 87 -16.20 -10.01 -15.67
CA LEU A 87 -16.13 -8.74 -16.43
C LEU A 87 -14.68 -8.32 -16.70
N ASP A 88 -13.79 -8.51 -15.72
CA ASP A 88 -12.36 -8.22 -15.83
C ASP A 88 -11.57 -9.34 -16.54
N ASN A 89 -12.24 -10.35 -17.12
CA ASN A 89 -11.65 -11.53 -17.77
C ASN A 89 -10.68 -12.32 -16.86
N ARG A 90 -10.96 -12.36 -15.55
CA ARG A 90 -10.20 -13.13 -14.57
C ARG A 90 -10.83 -14.50 -14.38
N THR A 91 -10.21 -15.49 -15.01
CA THR A 91 -10.60 -16.91 -14.92
C THR A 91 -10.33 -17.49 -13.53
N ILE A 92 -10.96 -18.63 -13.22
CA ILE A 92 -10.69 -19.34 -11.96
C ILE A 92 -9.22 -19.77 -11.92
N GLU A 93 -8.68 -20.22 -13.04
CA GLU A 93 -7.30 -20.66 -13.20
C GLU A 93 -6.32 -19.54 -12.87
N GLN A 94 -6.54 -18.32 -13.40
CA GLN A 94 -5.72 -17.15 -13.08
C GLN A 94 -5.79 -16.75 -11.60
N ARG A 95 -6.97 -16.90 -10.97
CA ARG A 95 -7.13 -16.62 -9.54
C ARG A 95 -6.36 -17.62 -8.67
N LEU A 96 -6.42 -18.91 -9.04
CA LEU A 96 -5.67 -19.97 -8.36
C LEU A 96 -4.17 -19.82 -8.57
N GLU A 97 -3.73 -19.46 -9.78
CA GLU A 97 -2.33 -19.17 -10.09
C GLU A 97 -1.82 -17.98 -9.28
N PHE A 98 -2.58 -16.89 -9.21
CA PHE A 98 -2.22 -15.73 -8.38
C PHE A 98 -2.07 -16.13 -6.91
N ARG A 99 -3.01 -16.91 -6.36
CA ARG A 99 -2.94 -17.42 -4.99
C ARG A 99 -1.70 -18.29 -4.77
N SER A 100 -1.35 -19.16 -5.72
CA SER A 100 -0.13 -19.98 -5.66
C SER A 100 1.13 -19.09 -5.64
N ASN A 101 1.18 -18.09 -6.51
CA ASN A 101 2.30 -17.15 -6.59
C ASN A 101 2.48 -16.34 -5.30
N VAL A 102 1.39 -16.01 -4.59
CA VAL A 102 1.47 -15.38 -3.26
C VAL A 102 2.10 -16.32 -2.24
N ILE A 103 1.70 -17.59 -2.22
CA ILE A 103 2.21 -18.60 -1.29
C ILE A 103 3.71 -18.88 -1.55
N GLU A 104 4.12 -18.88 -2.81
CA GLU A 104 5.50 -19.17 -3.22
C GLU A 104 6.43 -17.94 -3.18
N CYS A 105 5.92 -16.78 -2.76
CA CYS A 105 6.68 -15.53 -2.73
C CYS A 105 7.91 -15.63 -1.82
N LYS A 106 9.05 -15.12 -2.31
CA LYS A 106 10.33 -15.13 -1.57
C LYS A 106 10.80 -13.72 -1.27
N LEU A 107 11.71 -13.58 -0.30
CA LEU A 107 12.37 -12.31 0.00
C LEU A 107 13.04 -11.68 -1.24
N SER A 108 13.59 -12.50 -2.14
CA SER A 108 14.17 -12.03 -3.41
C SER A 108 13.15 -11.36 -4.32
N ASP A 109 11.90 -11.83 -4.32
CA ASP A 109 10.83 -11.25 -5.14
C ASP A 109 10.41 -9.90 -4.59
N LEU A 110 10.27 -9.80 -3.25
CA LEU A 110 9.98 -8.52 -2.59
C LEU A 110 11.06 -7.48 -2.88
N LYS A 111 12.33 -7.86 -2.75
CA LYS A 111 13.47 -6.97 -3.07
C LYS A 111 13.42 -6.52 -4.53
N LYS A 112 13.24 -7.45 -5.46
CA LYS A 112 13.16 -7.17 -6.91
C LYS A 112 12.03 -6.19 -7.24
N VAL A 113 10.84 -6.37 -6.66
CA VAL A 113 9.69 -5.49 -6.86
C VAL A 113 9.92 -4.12 -6.22
N ALA A 114 10.51 -4.08 -5.01
CA ALA A 114 10.85 -2.83 -4.34
C ALA A 114 11.87 -2.01 -5.14
N GLU A 115 12.94 -2.64 -5.64
CA GLU A 115 13.93 -1.98 -6.50
C GLU A 115 13.30 -1.45 -7.79
N LYS A 116 12.49 -2.28 -8.45
CA LYS A 116 11.90 -1.95 -9.75
C LYS A 116 10.88 -0.81 -9.68
N TYR A 117 10.01 -0.82 -8.67
CA TYR A 117 8.84 0.07 -8.65
C TYR A 117 8.86 1.07 -7.50
N LEU A 118 9.41 0.70 -6.34
CA LEU A 118 9.35 1.52 -5.14
C LEU A 118 10.56 2.45 -4.99
N LEU A 119 11.56 2.48 -5.88
CA LEU A 119 12.66 3.46 -5.80
C LEU A 119 12.49 4.67 -6.73
N ASN A 120 11.57 4.59 -7.68
CA ASN A 120 11.29 5.69 -8.60
C ASN A 120 10.53 6.84 -7.91
N ASN A 121 10.52 8.01 -8.54
CA ASN A 121 9.70 9.13 -8.09
C ASN A 121 8.22 8.82 -8.39
N GLY A 122 7.37 9.03 -7.39
CA GLY A 122 5.91 8.94 -7.52
C GLY A 122 5.25 10.31 -7.40
N ALA A 123 3.98 10.37 -7.80
CA ALA A 123 3.14 11.54 -7.54
C ALA A 123 2.88 11.69 -6.04
N LYS A 124 2.71 12.93 -5.59
CA LYS A 124 2.41 13.28 -4.20
C LYS A 124 1.20 14.21 -4.17
N SER A 125 0.35 14.02 -3.20
CA SER A 125 -0.80 14.88 -2.93
C SER A 125 -1.06 14.90 -1.44
N ALA A 126 -1.55 16.03 -0.92
CA ALA A 126 -1.95 16.18 0.47
C ALA A 126 -3.23 17.03 0.55
N ILE A 127 -4.03 16.79 1.58
CA ILE A 127 -5.23 17.58 1.90
C ILE A 127 -5.08 18.00 3.37
N GLY A 128 -5.20 19.29 3.64
CA GLY A 128 -5.07 19.85 4.98
C GLY A 128 -5.67 21.24 5.07
N GLY A 129 -5.93 21.69 6.30
CA GLY A 129 -6.39 23.06 6.56
C GLY A 129 -5.29 24.11 6.36
N LYS A 130 -5.65 25.39 6.52
CA LYS A 130 -4.72 26.53 6.36
C LYS A 130 -3.45 26.44 7.22
N SER A 131 -3.50 25.71 8.33
CA SER A 131 -2.34 25.46 9.18
C SER A 131 -1.19 24.71 8.48
N PHE A 132 -1.44 24.06 7.35
CA PHE A 132 -0.43 23.29 6.60
C PHE A 132 0.20 24.05 5.42
N ILE A 133 -0.17 25.31 5.17
CA ILE A 133 0.32 26.08 4.01
C ILE A 133 1.86 26.13 3.99
N ASP A 134 2.48 26.40 5.14
CA ASP A 134 3.94 26.45 5.24
C ASP A 134 4.59 25.09 4.91
N GLU A 135 3.98 24.00 5.37
CA GLU A 135 4.44 22.65 5.04
C GLU A 135 4.27 22.31 3.55
N PHE A 136 3.15 22.70 2.95
CA PHE A 136 2.88 22.49 1.52
C PHE A 136 3.85 23.27 0.64
N ASN A 137 4.15 24.51 1.01
CA ASN A 137 5.16 25.32 0.34
C ASN A 137 6.55 24.68 0.46
N ALA A 138 6.93 24.23 1.66
CA ALA A 138 8.21 23.54 1.88
C ALA A 138 8.34 22.23 1.08
N LEU A 139 7.21 21.58 0.74
CA LEU A 139 7.16 20.37 -0.09
C LEU A 139 7.03 20.66 -1.59
N ASN A 140 7.01 21.93 -1.99
CA ASN A 140 6.81 22.40 -3.37
C ASN A 140 5.51 21.88 -4.01
N PHE A 141 4.41 21.88 -3.24
CA PHE A 141 3.10 21.54 -3.78
C PHE A 141 2.46 22.72 -4.50
N GLU A 142 1.76 22.43 -5.61
CA GLU A 142 0.80 23.36 -6.20
C GLU A 142 -0.44 23.40 -5.31
N ILE A 143 -0.67 24.52 -4.62
CA ILE A 143 -1.80 24.69 -3.70
C ILE A 143 -3.05 25.08 -4.49
N LYS A 144 -4.12 24.28 -4.35
CA LYS A 144 -5.45 24.55 -4.91
C LYS A 144 -6.46 24.64 -3.77
N GLU A 145 -7.13 25.79 -3.67
CA GLU A 145 -8.27 25.94 -2.76
C GLU A 145 -9.51 25.30 -3.42
N ILE A 146 -10.19 24.44 -2.68
CA ILE A 146 -11.39 23.69 -3.10
C ILE A 146 -12.53 24.05 -2.15
#